data_AF-A0A937B6J6-F1
#
_entry.id   AF-A0A937B6J6-F1
#
_cell.length_a   1.000
_cell.length_b   1.000
_cell.length_c   1.000
_cell.angle_alpha   90.00
_cell.angle_beta   90.00
_cell.angle_gamma   90.00
#
_symmetry.space_group_name_H-M   'P 1'
#
loop_
_entity.id
_entity.type
_entity.pdbx_description
1 polymer ?
#
loop_
_entity_poly.entity_id
_entity_poly.type
_entity_poly.pdbx_seq_one_letter_code
_entity_poly.pdbx_strand_id
1 'polypeptide(L)'
;VIESVADFHNPNVVKVVIDAHNMGLYFSRAPIAYPRDTPELLPQPAPLRHIGIYGYRVGFLKLFPTLSRAPMEVTESLEQLRALWHGYRIAVHVTAHAPGPGVDTPQDLERVRNLFAA
;
A
#
# COMPACT_ATOMS: atom_id res chain seq x y z
N VAL A 1 3.37 8.55 5.45
CA VAL A 1 3.85 8.69 4.05
C VAL A 1 5.12 7.89 3.87
N ILE A 2 5.71 7.85 2.68
CA ILE A 2 7.07 7.32 2.44
C ILE A 2 8.07 8.46 2.57
N GLU A 3 9.12 8.25 3.35
CA GLU A 3 10.08 9.30 3.73
C GLU A 3 11.49 9.05 3.19
N SER A 4 11.74 7.89 2.58
CA SER A 4 13.04 7.56 1.99
C SER A 4 12.92 7.02 0.56
N VAL A 5 13.89 7.35 -0.30
CA VAL A 5 13.99 6.80 -1.67
C VAL A 5 14.11 5.28 -1.60
N ALA A 6 14.86 4.75 -0.63
CA ALA A 6 14.99 3.31 -0.41
C ALA A 6 13.63 2.63 -0.21
N ASP A 7 12.76 3.17 0.64
CA ASP A 7 11.41 2.63 0.85
C ASP A 7 10.50 2.81 -0.36
N PHE A 8 10.67 3.89 -1.12
CA PHE A 8 9.90 4.11 -2.35
C PHE A 8 10.15 3.01 -3.39
N HIS A 9 11.41 2.59 -3.54
CA HIS A 9 11.82 1.50 -4.43
C HIS A 9 11.68 0.10 -3.80
N ASN A 10 11.46 -0.01 -2.49
CA ASN A 10 11.31 -1.30 -1.82
C ASN A 10 9.98 -1.98 -2.24
N PRO A 11 10.02 -3.18 -2.85
CA PRO A 11 8.82 -3.89 -3.29
C PRO A 11 7.98 -4.47 -2.13
N ASN A 12 8.54 -4.52 -0.92
CA ASN A 12 7.80 -4.89 0.30
C ASN A 12 6.97 -3.72 0.85
N VAL A 13 7.28 -2.49 0.43
CA VAL A 13 6.49 -1.30 0.74
C VAL A 13 5.51 -1.08 -0.41
N VAL A 14 4.23 -1.38 -0.17
CA VAL A 14 3.18 -1.17 -1.17
C VAL A 14 2.84 0.31 -1.25
N LYS A 15 2.88 0.86 -2.46
CA LYS A 15 2.48 2.24 -2.76
C LYS A 15 1.01 2.29 -3.15
N VAL A 16 0.35 3.41 -2.86
CA VAL A 16 -1.01 3.70 -3.32
C VAL A 16 -1.08 5.09 -3.93
N VAL A 17 -1.75 5.20 -5.08
CA VAL A 17 -2.14 6.49 -5.65
C VAL A 17 -3.63 6.67 -5.42
N ILE A 18 -4.05 7.87 -5.01
CA ILE A 18 -5.44 8.20 -4.70
C ILE A 18 -5.94 9.36 -5.57
N ASP A 19 -7.26 9.45 -5.74
CA ASP A 19 -7.91 10.62 -6.34
C ASP A 19 -8.19 11.73 -5.31
N ALA A 20 -8.75 12.85 -5.78
CA ALA A 20 -9.10 14.01 -4.95
C ALA A 20 -10.22 13.72 -3.91
N HIS A 21 -10.90 12.58 -4.01
CA HIS A 21 -11.93 12.13 -3.07
C HIS A 21 -11.42 11.04 -2.13
N ASN A 22 -10.10 10.84 -2.07
CA ASN A 22 -9.43 9.79 -1.30
C ASN A 22 -9.86 8.37 -1.70
N MET A 23 -10.11 8.13 -2.98
CA MET A 23 -10.32 6.78 -3.50
C MET A 23 -9.02 6.25 -4.08
N GLY A 24 -8.67 5.00 -3.74
CA GLY A 24 -7.52 4.31 -4.30
C GLY A 24 -7.68 4.09 -5.80
N LEU A 25 -6.81 4.71 -6.60
CA LEU A 25 -6.73 4.53 -8.05
C LEU A 25 -5.96 3.26 -8.40
N TYR A 26 -4.83 3.02 -7.73
CA TYR A 26 -4.02 1.83 -7.93
C TYR A 26 -3.10 1.56 -6.74
N PHE A 27 -2.80 0.28 -6.51
CA PHE A 27 -1.85 -0.21 -5.50
C PHE A 27 -0.75 -0.98 -6.21
N SER A 28 0.50 -0.74 -5.86
CA SER A 28 1.63 -1.40 -6.54
C SER A 28 2.84 -1.56 -5.65
N ARG A 29 3.63 -2.60 -5.92
CA ARG A 29 4.99 -2.73 -5.40
C ARG A 29 5.99 -1.87 -6.18
N ALA A 30 5.65 -1.45 -7.40
CA ALA A 30 6.45 -0.52 -8.19
C ALA A 30 6.42 0.91 -7.59
N PRO A 31 7.47 1.72 -7.82
CA PRO A 31 7.52 3.11 -7.38
C PRO A 31 6.49 3.97 -8.14
N ILE A 32 5.33 4.24 -7.51
CA ILE A 32 4.25 5.04 -8.08
C ILE A 32 3.81 6.17 -7.13
N ALA A 33 3.42 7.34 -7.63
CA ALA A 33 3.53 7.79 -9.02
C ALA A 33 4.99 8.07 -9.41
N TYR A 34 5.34 7.85 -10.68
CA TYR A 34 6.71 8.02 -11.16
C TYR A 34 7.09 9.52 -11.26
N PRO A 35 8.17 9.98 -10.58
CA PRO A 35 8.59 11.38 -10.63
C PRO A 35 9.42 11.64 -11.90
N ARG A 36 8.74 11.86 -13.03
CA ARG A 36 9.34 11.96 -14.38
C ARG A 36 10.57 12.87 -14.45
N ASP A 37 10.50 14.05 -13.85
CA ASP A 37 11.56 15.06 -13.97
C ASP A 37 12.65 14.89 -12.90
N THR A 38 12.38 14.12 -11.85
CA THR A 38 13.30 13.88 -10.73
C THR A 38 13.29 12.39 -10.32
N PRO A 39 13.70 11.47 -11.20
CA PRO A 39 13.59 10.02 -10.98
C PRO A 39 14.39 9.52 -9.76
N GLU A 40 15.44 10.25 -9.40
CA GLU A 40 16.33 9.93 -8.27
C GLU A 40 15.80 10.45 -6.91
N LEU A 41 14.75 11.28 -6.92
CA LEU A 41 14.21 11.94 -5.74
C LEU A 41 12.82 11.39 -5.39
N LEU A 42 12.42 11.58 -4.13
CA LEU A 42 11.04 11.32 -3.74
C LEU A 42 10.08 12.26 -4.49
N PRO A 43 8.96 11.72 -5.03
CA PRO A 43 7.88 12.54 -5.57
C PRO A 43 7.39 13.61 -4.59
N GLN A 44 6.91 14.72 -5.14
CA GLN A 44 6.21 15.76 -4.40
C GLN A 44 4.78 15.91 -4.98
N PRO A 45 3.72 15.74 -4.16
CA PRO A 45 3.75 15.41 -2.73
C PRO A 45 4.31 14.01 -2.45
N ALA A 46 4.74 13.79 -1.20
CA ALA A 46 5.37 12.54 -0.76
C ALA A 46 4.48 11.31 -1.07
N PRO A 47 5.05 10.20 -1.56
CA PRO A 47 4.29 8.99 -1.87
C PRO A 47 3.58 8.41 -0.65
N LEU A 48 2.45 7.74 -0.89
CA LEU A 48 1.68 7.08 0.14
C LEU A 48 2.09 5.61 0.27
N ARG A 49 2.37 5.19 1.51
CA ARG A 49 2.50 3.78 1.89
C ARG A 49 1.12 3.24 2.24
N HIS A 50 0.73 2.14 1.60
CA HIS A 50 -0.45 1.39 2.00
C HIS A 50 -0.18 0.63 3.31
N ILE A 51 -1.16 0.67 4.21
CA ILE A 51 -1.17 -0.05 5.48
C ILE A 51 -2.33 -1.05 5.41
N GLY A 52 -2.06 -2.32 5.68
CA GLY A 52 -3.04 -3.42 5.55
C GLY A 52 -4.14 -3.46 6.60
N ILE A 53 -4.75 -2.33 6.92
CA ILE A 53 -5.91 -2.22 7.80
C ILE A 53 -7.10 -1.82 6.95
N TYR A 54 -8.17 -2.60 7.03
CA TYR A 54 -9.34 -2.43 6.18
C TYR A 54 -10.63 -2.44 6.98
N GLY A 55 -11.58 -1.58 6.58
CA GLY A 55 -12.97 -1.65 6.98
C GLY A 55 -13.82 -2.11 5.80
N TYR A 56 -14.63 -3.15 6.00
CA TYR A 56 -15.48 -3.70 4.94
C TYR A 56 -16.95 -3.73 5.35
N ARG A 57 -17.83 -3.56 4.37
CA ARG A 57 -19.25 -3.90 4.54
C ARG A 57 -19.38 -5.42 4.52
N VAL A 58 -20.15 -5.98 5.46
CA VAL A 58 -20.37 -7.43 5.59
C VAL A 58 -20.83 -8.07 4.27
N GLY A 59 -21.73 -7.41 3.53
CA GLY A 59 -22.18 -7.91 2.23
C GLY A 59 -21.04 -8.03 1.20
N PHE A 60 -20.12 -7.07 1.19
CA PHE A 60 -18.95 -7.12 0.32
C PHE A 60 -17.98 -8.22 0.76
N LEU A 61 -17.76 -8.43 2.06
CA LEU A 61 -16.92 -9.53 2.55
C LEU A 61 -17.41 -10.91 2.13
N LYS A 62 -18.73 -11.10 2.02
CA LYS A 62 -19.31 -12.35 1.50
C LYS A 62 -19.13 -12.51 0.00
N LEU A 63 -19.21 -11.39 -0.73
CA LEU A 63 -19.08 -11.36 -2.19
C LEU A 63 -17.63 -11.48 -2.67
N PHE A 64 -16.70 -10.83 -1.99
CA PHE A 64 -15.32 -10.68 -2.43
C PHE A 64 -14.59 -12.01 -2.75
N PRO A 65 -14.75 -13.09 -1.97
CA PRO A 65 -14.16 -14.38 -2.27
C PRO A 65 -14.76 -15.07 -3.51
N THR A 66 -15.97 -14.69 -3.93
CA THR A 66 -16.65 -15.28 -5.09
C THR A 66 -16.27 -14.59 -6.40
N LEU A 67 -15.58 -13.45 -6.34
CA LEU A 67 -15.07 -12.76 -7.52
C LEU A 67 -13.90 -13.55 -8.11
N SER A 68 -13.83 -13.62 -9.44
CA SER A 68 -12.68 -14.23 -10.11
C SER A 68 -11.40 -13.46 -9.77
N ARG A 69 -10.29 -14.20 -9.66
CA ARG A 69 -8.98 -13.59 -9.43
C ARG A 69 -8.64 -12.62 -10.57
N ALA A 70 -8.27 -11.40 -10.23
CA ALA A 70 -7.85 -10.42 -11.22
C ALA A 70 -6.42 -10.73 -11.67
N PRO A 71 -6.09 -10.66 -12.98
CA PRO A 71 -4.72 -10.89 -13.44
C PRO A 71 -3.68 -10.04 -12.68
N MET A 72 -3.99 -8.76 -12.44
CA MET A 72 -3.11 -7.86 -11.70
C MET A 72 -2.94 -8.21 -10.22
N GLU A 73 -3.93 -8.84 -9.56
CA GLU A 73 -3.77 -9.31 -8.17
C GLU A 73 -2.68 -10.39 -8.10
N VAL A 74 -2.55 -11.21 -9.14
CA VAL A 74 -1.58 -12.31 -9.22
C VAL A 74 -0.20 -11.76 -9.50
N THR A 75 -0.09 -10.85 -10.48
CA THR A 75 1.17 -10.20 -10.85
C THR A 75 1.79 -9.42 -9.71
N GLU A 76 0.99 -8.60 -9.00
CA GLU A 76 1.48 -7.78 -7.90
C GLU A 76 1.48 -8.54 -6.57
N SER A 77 0.82 -9.69 -6.48
CA SER A 77 0.55 -10.38 -5.21
C SER A 77 -0.10 -9.42 -4.19
N LEU A 78 -1.20 -8.79 -4.61
CA LEU A 78 -1.98 -7.79 -3.84
C LEU A 78 -3.47 -8.07 -4.00
N GLU A 79 -4.10 -8.62 -2.96
CA GLU A 79 -5.49 -9.08 -2.98
C GLU A 79 -6.51 -7.95 -3.27
N GLN A 80 -6.29 -6.76 -2.73
CA GLN A 80 -7.22 -5.62 -2.89
C GLN A 80 -7.38 -5.16 -4.34
N LEU A 81 -6.43 -5.52 -5.23
CA LEU A 81 -6.56 -5.26 -6.66
C LEU A 81 -7.72 -6.03 -7.30
N ARG A 82 -8.17 -7.15 -6.71
CA ARG A 82 -9.39 -7.84 -7.15
C ARG A 82 -10.61 -6.92 -7.08
N ALA A 83 -10.73 -6.14 -6.01
CA ALA A 83 -11.87 -5.24 -5.84
C ALA A 83 -11.86 -4.17 -6.95
N LEU A 84 -10.70 -3.55 -7.19
CA LEU A 84 -10.54 -2.53 -8.23
C LEU A 84 -10.81 -3.10 -9.63
N TRP A 85 -10.31 -4.30 -9.93
CA TRP A 85 -10.53 -4.97 -11.22
C TRP A 85 -12.01 -5.15 -11.55
N HIS A 86 -12.81 -5.51 -10.55
CA HIS A 86 -14.25 -5.74 -10.69
C HIS A 86 -15.08 -4.45 -10.53
N GLY A 87 -14.44 -3.28 -10.58
CA GLY A 87 -15.12 -1.97 -10.59
C GLY A 87 -15.56 -1.47 -9.21
N TYR A 88 -15.19 -2.15 -8.13
CA TYR A 88 -15.40 -1.63 -6.78
C TYR A 88 -14.39 -0.54 -6.46
N ARG A 89 -14.76 0.37 -5.56
CA ARG A 89 -13.91 1.45 -5.13
C ARG A 89 -13.43 1.22 -3.70
N ILE A 90 -12.20 1.59 -3.42
CA ILE A 90 -11.59 1.49 -2.09
C ILE A 90 -11.38 2.91 -1.56
N ALA A 91 -12.09 3.28 -0.50
CA ALA A 91 -11.82 4.53 0.20
C ALA A 91 -10.53 4.39 1.01
N VAL A 92 -9.67 5.40 0.96
CA VAL A 92 -8.38 5.44 1.65
C VAL A 92 -8.42 6.56 2.68
N HIS A 93 -7.99 6.26 3.90
CA HIS A 93 -7.79 7.28 4.93
C HIS A 93 -6.29 7.49 5.13
N VAL A 94 -5.82 8.73 4.98
CA VAL A 94 -4.42 9.09 5.23
C VAL A 94 -4.26 9.47 6.70
N THR A 95 -3.51 8.66 7.44
CA THR A 95 -3.16 8.94 8.84
C THR A 95 -1.94 9.86 8.94
N ALA A 96 -1.97 10.78 9.90
CA ALA A 96 -0.82 11.63 10.23
C ALA A 96 0.32 10.84 10.92
N HIS A 97 -0.01 9.72 11.55
CA HIS A 97 0.95 8.89 12.27
C HIS A 97 1.21 7.61 11.49
N ALA A 98 2.48 7.35 11.18
CA ALA A 98 2.87 6.05 10.65
C ALA A 98 2.64 4.99 11.74
N PRO A 99 2.04 3.83 11.40
CA PRO A 99 2.00 2.70 12.31
C PRO A 99 3.43 2.24 12.61
N GLY A 100 3.60 1.51 13.70
CA GLY A 100 4.87 0.83 13.99
C GLY A 100 5.32 -0.05 12.81
N PRO A 101 6.63 -0.32 12.69
CA PRO A 101 7.15 -1.16 11.63
C PRO A 101 6.52 -2.57 11.66
N GLY A 102 6.06 -3.04 10.51
CA GLY A 102 5.75 -4.45 10.32
C GLY A 102 7.02 -5.31 10.47
N VAL A 103 6.84 -6.58 10.81
CA VAL A 103 7.93 -7.55 10.94
C VAL A 103 7.76 -8.62 9.87
N ASP A 104 8.43 -8.42 8.74
CA ASP A 104 8.37 -9.34 7.59
C ASP A 104 9.70 -10.08 7.39
N THR A 105 10.80 -9.56 7.95
CA THR A 105 12.17 -10.12 7.85
C THR A 105 12.84 -10.24 9.24
N PRO A 106 13.90 -11.05 9.38
CA PRO A 106 14.71 -11.06 10.59
C PRO A 106 15.25 -9.68 10.99
N GLN A 107 15.63 -8.85 10.01
CA GLN A 107 16.12 -7.49 10.23
C GLN A 107 15.02 -6.57 10.76
N ASP A 108 13.77 -6.74 10.29
CA ASP A 108 12.63 -6.02 10.87
C ASP A 108 12.45 -6.40 12.34
N LEU A 109 12.55 -7.69 12.67
CA LEU A 109 12.42 -8.16 14.05
C LEU A 109 13.48 -7.55 14.97
N GLU A 110 14.74 -7.49 14.53
CA GLU A 110 15.82 -6.83 15.28
C GLU A 110 15.54 -5.34 15.49
N ARG A 111 15.07 -4.64 14.45
CA ARG A 111 14.67 -3.24 14.55
C ARG A 111 13.56 -3.05 15.58
N VAL A 112 12.54 -3.89 15.56
CA VAL A 112 11.45 -3.85 16.55
C VAL A 112 11.96 -4.16 17.94
N ARG A 113 12.79 -5.18 18.13
CA ARG A 113 13.39 -5.49 19.44
C ARG A 113 14.15 -4.30 20.02
N ASN A 114 14.94 -3.60 19.21
CA ASN A 114 15.67 -2.41 19.66
C ASN A 114 14.76 -1.25 20.09
N LEU A 115 13.53 -1.15 19.54
CA LEU A 115 12.55 -0.16 19.98
C LEU A 115 11.93 -0.50 21.35
N PHE A 116 11.91 -1.78 21.74
CA PHE A 116 11.32 -2.26 23.00
C PHE A 116 12.35 -2.63 24.07
N ALA A 117 13.64 -2.66 23.74
CA ALA A 117 14.73 -2.88 24.68
C ALA A 117 14.98 -1.61 25.51
N ALA A 118 14.06 -1.36 26.44
CA ALA A 118 14.25 -0.45 27.57
C ALA A 118 14.76 -1.24 28.78
#